data_AF-A0A1Z8RHE6-F1
#
_entry.id   AF-A0A1Z8RHE6-F1
#
_cell.length_a   1.000
_cell.length_b   1.000
_cell.length_c   1.000
_cell.angle_alpha   90.00
_cell.angle_beta   90.00
_cell.angle_gamma   90.00
#
_symmetry.space_group_name_H-M   'P 1'
#
loop_
_entity.id
_entity.type
_entity.pdbx_description
1 polymer ?
#
loop_
_entity_poly.entity_id
_entity_poly.type
_entity_poly.pdbx_seq_one_letter_code
_entity_poly.pdbx_strand_id
1 'polypeptide(L)' 'MSEYKKNKVVSSFEDRTGFLCVDIILLENSKFSFKAYRRDPEDTSGWFFVGEESSIQFITEDEAIQKAKMIYAWMEV' A
#
# COMPACT_ATOMS: atom_id res chain seq x y z
N MET A 1 -6.05 -27.60 10.65
CA MET A 1 -5.54 -26.95 9.43
C MET A 1 -5.54 -25.46 9.73
N SER A 2 -4.38 -24.87 9.99
CA SER A 2 -4.28 -23.44 10.24
C SER A 2 -4.40 -22.75 8.89
N GLU A 3 -5.59 -22.25 8.55
CA GLU A 3 -5.77 -21.31 7.45
C GLU A 3 -5.00 -20.03 7.81
N TYR A 4 -3.74 -19.95 7.38
CA TYR A 4 -2.99 -18.70 7.34
C TYR A 4 -3.64 -17.86 6.23
N LYS A 5 -4.51 -16.93 6.63
CA LYS A 5 -5.30 -16.10 5.73
C LYS A 5 -4.39 -14.97 5.25
N LYS A 6 -3.45 -15.29 4.35
CA LYS A 6 -2.44 -14.37 3.82
C LYS A 6 -3.02 -12.99 3.49
N ASN A 7 -2.25 -11.95 3.84
CA ASN A 7 -2.48 -10.57 3.41
C ASN A 7 -2.80 -10.52 1.91
N LYS A 8 -3.90 -9.85 1.55
CA LYS A 8 -4.36 -9.73 0.16
C LYS A 8 -4.38 -8.28 -0.25
N VAL A 9 -3.75 -7.94 -1.37
CA VAL A 9 -3.93 -6.62 -1.99
C VAL A 9 -5.35 -6.52 -2.54
N VAL A 10 -6.09 -5.49 -2.11
CA VAL A 10 -7.48 -5.22 -2.52
C VAL A 10 -7.57 -4.10 -3.55
N SER A 11 -6.69 -3.09 -3.42
CA SER A 11 -6.61 -1.92 -4.31
C SER A 11 -5.14 -1.54 -4.47
N SER A 12 -4.75 -1.03 -5.64
CA SER A 12 -3.39 -0.57 -5.93
C SER A 12 -3.48 0.73 -6.72
N PHE A 13 -2.72 1.74 -6.29
CA PHE A 13 -2.72 3.08 -6.86
C PHE A 13 -1.31 3.41 -7.33
N GLU A 14 -1.16 3.73 -8.62
CA GLU A 14 0.11 4.10 -9.22
C GLU A 14 0.13 5.62 -9.49
N ASP A 15 1.28 6.25 -9.27
CA ASP A 15 1.50 7.64 -9.64
C ASP A 15 1.54 7.81 -11.16
N ARG A 16 1.30 9.02 -11.66
CA ARG A 16 1.37 9.36 -13.09
C ARG A 16 2.71 9.01 -13.74
N THR A 17 3.80 9.01 -12.97
CA THR A 17 5.13 8.67 -13.46
C THR A 17 5.39 7.17 -13.58
N GLY A 18 4.56 6.32 -12.93
CA GLY A 18 4.79 4.87 -12.85
C GLY A 18 5.94 4.46 -11.93
N PHE A 19 6.52 5.41 -11.19
CA PHE A 19 7.66 5.16 -10.28
C PHE A 19 7.24 5.00 -8.83
N LEU A 20 6.01 5.33 -8.49
CA LEU A 20 5.49 5.22 -7.13
C LEU A 20 4.19 4.42 -7.19
N CYS A 21 3.99 3.51 -6.26
CA CYS A 21 2.71 2.85 -6.07
C CYS A 21 2.36 2.69 -4.60
N VAL A 22 1.06 2.63 -4.30
CA VAL A 22 0.51 2.39 -2.98
C VAL A 22 -0.49 1.23 -3.09
N ASP A 23 -0.19 0.14 -2.40
CA ASP A 23 -1.05 -1.03 -2.31
C ASP A 23 -1.85 -1.00 -1.03
N ILE A 24 -3.17 -1.10 -1.13
CA ILE A 24 -4.08 -1.32 0.00
C ILE A 24 -4.24 -2.83 0.21
N ILE A 25 -4.03 -3.25 1.44
CA ILE A 25 -3.89 -4.64 1.84
C ILE A 25 -4.93 -4.99 2.88
N LEU A 26 -5.76 -5.99 2.61
CA LEU A 26 -6.61 -6.66 3.58
C LEU A 26 -5.76 -7.65 4.39
N LEU A 27 -5.69 -7.40 5.68
CA LEU A 27 -5.01 -8.21 6.68
C LEU A 27 -5.90 -9.39 7.13
N GLU A 28 -5.28 -10.41 7.74
CA GLU A 28 -5.97 -11.63 8.18
C GLU A 28 -7.09 -11.34 9.20
N ASN A 29 -6.87 -10.32 10.03
CA ASN A 29 -7.80 -9.84 11.06
C ASN A 29 -8.95 -8.99 10.50
N SER A 30 -9.17 -9.01 9.18
CA SER A 30 -10.18 -8.21 8.46
C SER A 30 -10.00 -6.70 8.65
N LYS A 31 -8.77 -6.27 8.95
CA LYS A 31 -8.35 -4.86 8.93
C LYS A 31 -7.66 -4.56 7.60
N PHE A 32 -7.56 -3.27 7.30
CA PHE A 32 -6.87 -2.79 6.11
C PHE A 32 -5.56 -2.14 6.52
N SER A 33 -4.56 -2.19 5.66
CA SER A 33 -3.31 -1.46 5.79
C SER A 33 -2.91 -1.00 4.40
N PHE A 34 -1.87 -0.18 4.29
CA PHE A 34 -1.33 0.21 3.00
C PHE A 34 0.19 0.13 3.02
N LYS A 35 0.78 -0.12 1.84
CA LYS A 35 2.22 -0.11 1.64
C LYS A 35 2.56 0.69 0.40
N ALA A 36 3.49 1.62 0.55
CA ALA A 36 3.99 2.39 -0.57
C ALA A 36 5.35 1.88 -1.03
N TYR A 37 5.53 1.86 -2.34
CA TYR A 37 6.73 1.43 -3.01
C TYR A 37 7.19 2.49 -4.01
N ARG A 38 8.52 2.58 -4.20
CA ARG A 38 9.18 3.38 -5.22
C ARG A 38 10.03 2.47 -6.08
N ARG A 39 9.97 2.68 -7.39
CA ARG A 39 10.91 2.11 -8.35
C ARG A 39 11.77 3.26 -8.86
N ASP A 40 13.08 3.07 -8.81
CA ASP A 40 14.00 4.01 -9.44
C ASP A 40 14.13 3.63 -10.93
N PRO A 41 13.89 4.56 -11.88
CA PRO A 41 13.98 4.27 -13.32
C PRO A 41 15.39 3.86 -13.76
N GLU A 42 16.40 4.34 -13.06
CA GLU A 42 17.82 4.08 -13.35
C GLU A 42 18.32 2.79 -12.70
N ASP A 43 17.57 2.24 -11.74
CA ASP A 43 17.94 1.05 -11.00
C ASP A 43 16.89 -0.06 -11.20
N THR A 44 17.24 -1.03 -12.05
CA THR A 44 16.37 -2.19 -12.34
C THR A 44 16.24 -3.18 -11.17
N SER A 45 16.80 -2.89 -9.98
CA SER A 45 16.77 -3.83 -8.85
C SER A 45 15.38 -4.01 -8.23
N GLY A 46 14.40 -3.16 -8.58
CA GLY A 46 12.98 -3.43 -8.32
C GLY A 46 12.27 -2.34 -7.52
N TRP A 47 11.29 -2.76 -6.72
CA TRP A 47 10.47 -1.88 -5.87
C TRP A 47 11.07 -1.77 -4.47
N PHE A 48 11.36 -0.55 -4.04
CA PHE A 48 11.82 -0.21 -2.71
C PHE A 48 10.66 0.26 -1.85
N PHE A 49 10.60 -0.21 -0.60
CA PHE A 49 9.57 0.21 0.35
C PHE A 49 9.85 1.64 0.84
N VAL A 50 8.84 2.51 0.84
CA VAL A 50 8.99 3.97 1.07
C VAL A 50 8.25 4.46 2.31
N GLY A 51 7.65 3.57 3.10
CA GLY A 51 6.91 3.93 4.31
C GLY A 51 7.41 3.18 5.53
N GLU A 52 6.99 3.59 6.73
CA GLU A 52 7.04 2.74 7.94
C GLU A 52 5.61 2.28 8.32
N GLU A 53 4.61 2.73 7.55
CA GLU A 53 3.18 2.64 7.82
C GLU A 53 2.60 1.22 7.67
N SER A 54 3.43 0.22 7.34
CA SER A 54 3.05 -1.21 7.29
C SER A 54 2.40 -1.71 8.58
N SER A 55 2.66 -1.02 9.70
CA SER A 55 2.15 -1.38 11.02
C SER A 55 0.80 -0.75 11.35
N ILE A 56 0.33 0.21 10.55
CA ILE A 56 -0.95 0.88 10.80
C ILE A 56 -2.09 0.05 10.19
N GLN A 57 -3.13 -0.16 11.00
CA GLN A 57 -4.29 -0.97 10.63
C GLN A 57 -5.57 -0.15 10.76
N PHE A 58 -6.40 -0.20 9.74
CA PHE A 58 -7.65 0.53 9.60
C PHE A 58 -8.83 -0.43 9.60
N ILE A 59 -10.01 0.07 9.96
CA ILE A 59 -11.22 -0.76 9.98
C ILE A 59 -11.77 -0.93 8.57
N THR A 60 -11.62 0.10 7.73
CA THR A 60 -12.15 0.13 6.37
C THR A 60 -11.06 0.41 5.33
N GLU A 61 -11.33 0.02 4.09
CA GLU A 61 -10.47 0.32 2.95
C GLU A 61 -10.34 1.83 2.73
N ASP A 62 -11.44 2.57 2.84
CA ASP A 62 -11.46 4.03 2.68
C ASP A 62 -10.56 4.72 3.69
N GLU A 63 -10.59 4.33 4.97
CA GLU A 63 -9.68 4.90 5.97
C GLU A 63 -8.20 4.70 5.61
N ALA A 64 -7.85 3.51 5.09
CA ALA A 64 -6.50 3.23 4.63
C ALA A 64 -6.12 4.11 3.42
N ILE A 65 -7.05 4.30 2.49
CA ILE A 65 -6.89 5.17 1.31
C ILE A 65 -6.72 6.64 1.76
N GLN A 66 -7.62 7.16 2.61
CA GLN A 66 -7.55 8.55 3.09
C GLN A 66 -6.23 8.81 3.80
N LYS A 67 -5.79 7.89 4.67
CA LYS A 67 -4.51 8.02 5.36
C LYS A 67 -3.34 7.98 4.38
N ALA A 68 -3.36 7.06 3.42
CA ALA A 68 -2.36 6.99 2.37
C ALA A 68 -2.28 8.31 1.58
N LYS A 69 -3.41 8.92 1.21
CA LYS A 69 -3.45 10.23 0.52
C LYS A 69 -2.88 11.37 1.36
N MET A 70 -3.08 11.34 2.68
CA MET A 70 -2.50 12.36 3.59
C MET A 70 -0.97 12.29 3.63
N ILE A 71 -0.39 11.10 3.46
CA ILE A 71 1.06 10.87 3.51
C ILE A 71 1.68 11.03 2.13
N TYR A 72 1.02 10.48 1.12
CA TYR A 72 1.42 10.47 -0.27
C TYR A 72 0.52 11.43 -1.04
N ALA A 73 0.85 12.72 -1.00
CA ALA A 73 0.05 13.78 -1.63
C ALA A 73 -0.12 13.63 -3.15
N TRP A 74 0.71 12.81 -3.80
CA TRP A 74 0.62 12.47 -5.22
C TRP A 74 -0.49 11.46 -5.52
N MET A 75 -1.00 10.74 -4.52
CA MET A 75 -2.05 9.72 -4.69
C MET A 75 -3.38 10.40 -4.99
N GLU A 76 -3.67 10.57 -6.27
CA GLU A 76 -4.97 10.98 -6.79
C GLU A 76 -5.88 9.73 -6.88
N VAL A 77 -7.06 9.79 -6.26
CA VAL A 77 -8.12 8.76 -6.42
C VAL A 77 -9.31 9.33 -7.15
#